data_AF-A0AAP1C400-F1
#
_entry.id   AF-A0AAP1C400-F1
#
_cell.length_a   1.000
_cell.length_b   1.000
_cell.length_c   1.000
_cell.angle_alpha   90.00
_cell.angle_beta   90.00
_cell.angle_gamma   90.00
#
_symmetry.space_group_name_H-M   'P 1'
#
loop_
_entity.id
_entity.type
_entity.pdbx_description
1 polymer ?
#
loop_
_entity_poly.entity_id
_entity_poly.type
_entity_poly.pdbx_seq_one_letter_code
_entity_poly.pdbx_strand_id
1 'polypeptide(L)'
;MTRPIDHLNASDASNAHAPDGLRRVLRVALRLWGIDEHTAQGWLPWLQSQHPRLAWQIARDRAAVGADIVVHVVKPSARRSDGFCWNSIGANGAMVRSRDGARSEVALLAGHARQLPNRRAGHWAIAGTLDSCAALDALARALHASAVHGPDGRIAVRTDLLALIATRLDAMEAPMLDED
;
A
#
# COMPACT_ATOMS: atom_id res chain seq x y z
N MET A 1 26.46 14.76 -63.02
CA MET A 1 27.33 15.22 -61.91
C MET A 1 26.59 15.00 -60.61
N THR A 2 26.98 13.95 -59.89
CA THR A 2 26.38 13.43 -58.67
C THR A 2 26.96 14.17 -57.47
N ARG A 3 26.14 14.67 -56.54
CA ARG A 3 26.61 15.15 -55.22
C ARG A 3 26.29 14.09 -54.16
N PRO A 4 27.20 13.80 -53.21
CA PRO A 4 27.05 12.69 -52.28
C PRO A 4 26.16 13.06 -51.08
N ILE A 5 25.56 12.02 -50.52
CA ILE A 5 24.86 12.02 -49.23
C ILE A 5 25.92 11.79 -48.15
N ASP A 6 26.08 12.75 -47.24
CA ASP A 6 26.76 12.51 -45.96
C ASP A 6 25.71 12.50 -44.85
N HIS A 7 25.43 11.29 -44.37
CA HIS A 7 24.84 11.05 -43.06
C HIS A 7 25.94 11.15 -42.01
N LEU A 8 25.77 11.98 -40.99
CA LEU A 8 26.41 11.80 -39.69
C LEU A 8 25.58 12.43 -38.56
N ASN A 9 24.93 11.51 -37.83
CA ASN A 9 24.64 11.50 -36.39
C ASN A 9 24.06 12.73 -35.68
N ALA A 10 22.79 12.54 -35.26
CA ALA A 10 22.40 12.46 -33.87
C ALA A 10 23.34 13.12 -32.84
N SER A 11 22.90 14.25 -32.27
CA SER A 11 22.95 14.56 -30.83
C SER A 11 22.47 15.99 -30.58
N ASP A 12 21.20 16.28 -30.90
CA ASP A 12 20.50 17.40 -30.27
C ASP A 12 19.56 16.84 -29.21
N ALA A 13 20.17 16.20 -28.21
CA ALA A 13 19.64 16.18 -26.85
C ALA A 13 19.71 17.61 -26.33
N SER A 14 18.82 18.47 -26.83
CA SER A 14 18.63 19.80 -26.28
C SER A 14 17.85 19.64 -24.99
N ASN A 15 18.62 19.71 -23.90
CA ASN A 15 18.24 19.67 -22.51
C ASN A 15 17.04 20.57 -22.21
N ALA A 16 15.83 20.05 -22.41
CA ALA A 16 14.67 20.51 -21.67
C ALA A 16 14.91 20.09 -20.21
N HIS A 17 15.44 21.03 -19.43
CA HIS A 17 15.42 20.97 -17.98
C HIS A 17 13.97 20.72 -17.55
N ALA A 18 13.65 19.45 -17.27
CA ALA A 18 12.41 19.11 -16.63
C ALA A 18 12.41 19.83 -15.27
N PRO A 19 11.40 20.64 -14.97
CA PRO A 19 11.41 21.49 -13.79
C PRO A 19 11.61 20.62 -12.55
N ASP A 20 12.66 20.99 -11.84
CA ASP A 20 13.00 20.59 -10.48
C ASP A 20 11.78 20.89 -9.59
N GLY A 21 10.91 19.88 -9.35
CA GLY A 21 9.63 20.13 -8.68
C GLY A 21 8.51 19.09 -8.81
N LEU A 22 8.69 17.98 -9.54
CA LEU A 22 7.71 16.88 -9.41
C LEU A 22 7.93 16.23 -8.03
N ARG A 23 7.22 16.71 -7.00
CA ARG A 23 7.01 15.97 -5.75
C ARG A 23 6.45 14.61 -6.14
N ARG A 24 7.31 13.61 -6.28
CA ARG A 24 6.90 12.27 -6.70
C ARG A 24 6.04 11.67 -5.59
N VAL A 25 4.90 11.16 -5.98
CA VAL A 25 3.83 10.68 -5.09
C VAL A 25 3.95 9.17 -5.01
N LEU A 26 3.90 8.60 -3.80
CA LEU A 26 3.91 7.15 -3.61
C LEU A 26 2.53 6.59 -4.00
N ARG A 27 2.49 5.69 -4.99
CA ARG A 27 1.24 5.13 -5.51
C ARG A 27 0.80 3.94 -4.67
N VAL A 28 -0.31 4.13 -3.96
CA VAL A 28 -0.89 3.12 -3.06
C VAL A 28 -2.16 2.56 -3.69
N ALA A 29 -2.17 1.25 -3.93
CA ALA A 29 -3.34 0.51 -4.37
C ALA A 29 -4.05 -0.15 -3.18
N LEU A 30 -5.34 0.11 -3.04
CA LEU A 30 -6.22 -0.56 -2.08
C LEU A 30 -6.83 -1.79 -2.74
N ARG A 31 -6.52 -2.98 -2.22
CA ARG A 31 -7.18 -4.22 -2.61
C ARG A 31 -8.15 -4.64 -1.53
N LEU A 32 -9.43 -4.65 -1.87
CA LEU A 32 -10.52 -4.79 -0.90
C LEU A 32 -10.92 -6.25 -0.70
N TRP A 33 -11.11 -6.66 0.56
CA TRP A 33 -11.60 -7.99 0.93
C TRP A 33 -12.77 -7.86 1.90
N GLY A 34 -13.97 -8.18 1.40
CA GLY A 34 -15.22 -8.03 2.18
C GLY A 34 -15.66 -6.59 2.40
N ILE A 35 -15.06 -5.63 1.70
CA ILE A 35 -15.41 -4.21 1.74
C ILE A 35 -16.02 -3.85 0.39
N ASP A 36 -17.15 -3.14 0.44
CA ASP A 36 -17.81 -2.62 -0.75
C ASP A 36 -16.96 -1.50 -1.38
N GLU A 37 -16.80 -1.51 -2.71
CA GLU A 37 -16.00 -0.53 -3.42
C GLU A 37 -16.53 0.91 -3.23
N HIS A 38 -17.84 1.11 -3.21
CA HIS A 38 -18.45 2.42 -2.97
C HIS A 38 -18.10 2.97 -1.58
N THR A 39 -18.09 2.10 -0.56
CA THR A 39 -17.62 2.49 0.78
C THR A 39 -16.16 2.93 0.74
N ALA A 40 -15.29 2.17 0.06
CA ALA A 40 -13.87 2.51 -0.04
C ALA A 40 -13.62 3.78 -0.87
N GLN A 41 -14.40 4.02 -1.92
CA GLN A 41 -14.35 5.25 -2.71
C GLN A 41 -14.63 6.48 -1.84
N GLY A 42 -15.52 6.36 -0.85
CA GLY A 42 -15.81 7.43 0.11
C GLY A 42 -14.59 7.85 0.95
N TRP A 43 -13.60 6.99 1.15
CA TRP A 43 -12.39 7.30 1.92
C TRP A 43 -11.35 8.10 1.14
N LEU A 44 -11.29 7.91 -0.19
CA LEU A 44 -10.20 8.41 -1.03
C LEU A 44 -10.03 9.93 -0.98
N PRO A 45 -11.09 10.76 -1.08
CA PRO A 45 -10.93 12.22 -1.04
C PRO A 45 -10.28 12.70 0.27
N TRP A 46 -10.70 12.11 1.39
CA TRP A 46 -10.16 12.46 2.69
C TRP A 46 -8.71 11.97 2.85
N LEU A 47 -8.41 10.71 2.51
CA LEU A 47 -7.05 10.17 2.54
C LEU A 47 -6.08 10.98 1.66
N GLN A 48 -6.54 11.41 0.48
CA GLN A 48 -5.76 12.24 -0.43
C GLN A 48 -5.49 13.64 0.15
N SER A 49 -6.48 14.23 0.85
CA SER A 49 -6.33 15.54 1.50
C SER A 49 -5.34 15.51 2.66
N GLN A 50 -5.37 14.45 3.47
CA GLN A 50 -4.49 14.30 4.64
C GLN A 50 -3.07 13.90 4.23
N HIS A 51 -2.93 13.12 3.16
CA HIS A 51 -1.66 12.56 2.71
C HIS A 51 -1.40 12.90 1.24
N PRO A 52 -1.10 14.17 0.90
CA PRO A 52 -0.96 14.62 -0.50
C PRO A 52 0.23 14.00 -1.24
N ARG A 53 1.13 13.33 -0.53
CA ARG A 53 2.28 12.59 -1.08
C ARG A 53 1.97 11.11 -1.33
N LEU A 54 0.75 10.66 -1.05
CA LEU A 54 0.25 9.34 -1.38
C LEU A 54 -0.84 9.49 -2.46
N ALA A 55 -0.75 8.68 -3.52
CA ALA A 55 -1.75 8.62 -4.58
C ALA A 55 -2.55 7.35 -4.38
N TRP A 56 -3.80 7.49 -3.96
CA TRP A 56 -4.65 6.35 -3.64
C TRP A 56 -5.48 5.92 -4.84
N GLN A 57 -5.56 4.62 -5.07
CA GLN A 57 -6.45 4.03 -6.06
C GLN A 57 -7.00 2.70 -5.55
N ILE A 58 -8.18 2.30 -6.01
CA ILE A 58 -8.72 0.97 -5.74
C ILE A 58 -8.24 0.01 -6.84
N ALA A 59 -7.55 -1.06 -6.45
CA ALA A 59 -7.12 -2.09 -7.37
C ALA A 59 -8.25 -3.07 -7.67
N ARG A 60 -8.74 -3.02 -8.91
CA ARG A 60 -9.73 -3.97 -9.45
C ARG A 60 -9.08 -5.20 -10.07
N ASP A 61 -7.89 -5.05 -10.63
CA ASP A 61 -7.12 -6.15 -11.20
C ASP A 61 -6.16 -6.76 -10.16
N ARG A 62 -5.73 -8.00 -10.41
CA ARG A 62 -4.85 -8.72 -9.48
C ARG A 62 -3.43 -8.16 -9.44
N ALA A 63 -2.95 -7.57 -10.53
CA ALA A 63 -1.58 -7.09 -10.68
C ALA A 63 -1.40 -5.68 -10.10
N ALA A 64 -2.51 -4.97 -9.85
CA ALA A 64 -2.56 -3.59 -9.40
C ALA A 64 -1.56 -2.71 -10.17
N VAL A 65 -1.56 -2.80 -11.50
CA VAL A 65 -0.46 -2.28 -12.35
C VAL A 65 -0.13 -0.82 -12.02
N GLY A 66 1.16 -0.52 -11.84
CA GLY A 66 1.66 0.83 -11.60
C GLY A 66 1.58 1.33 -10.16
N ALA A 67 1.16 0.52 -9.19
CA ALA A 67 1.28 0.84 -7.77
C ALA A 67 2.67 0.47 -7.21
N ASP A 68 3.17 1.29 -6.30
CA ASP A 68 4.41 1.05 -5.57
C ASP A 68 4.15 0.16 -4.33
N ILE A 69 2.95 0.31 -3.73
CA ILE A 69 2.49 -0.48 -2.59
C ILE A 69 1.07 -0.98 -2.82
N VAL A 70 0.80 -2.24 -2.47
CA VAL A 70 -0.57 -2.75 -2.33
C VAL A 70 -0.92 -2.91 -0.86
N VAL A 71 -2.02 -2.26 -0.45
CA VAL A 71 -2.62 -2.44 0.87
C VAL A 71 -3.85 -3.32 0.71
N HIS A 72 -3.80 -4.53 1.26
CA HIS A 72 -4.94 -5.44 1.32
C HIS A 72 -5.82 -5.05 2.52
N VAL A 73 -6.92 -4.33 2.27
CA VAL A 73 -7.84 -3.92 3.34
C VAL A 73 -8.84 -5.04 3.56
N VAL A 74 -8.84 -5.62 4.75
CA VAL A 74 -9.59 -6.83 5.08
C VAL A 74 -10.64 -6.53 6.12
N LYS A 75 -11.92 -6.57 5.73
CA LYS A 75 -13.02 -6.62 6.69
C LYS A 75 -13.24 -8.08 7.09
N PRO A 76 -13.16 -8.43 8.38
CA PRO A 76 -13.41 -9.80 8.79
C PRO A 76 -14.85 -10.21 8.50
N SER A 77 -15.05 -11.45 8.03
CA SER A 77 -16.40 -11.99 7.83
C SER A 77 -17.14 -12.10 9.17
N ALA A 78 -18.42 -11.74 9.20
CA ALA A 78 -19.21 -11.55 10.42
C ALA A 78 -19.46 -12.81 11.28
N ARG A 79 -19.09 -14.02 10.83
CA ARG A 79 -19.31 -15.24 11.61
C ARG A 79 -18.33 -15.31 12.78
N ARG A 80 -18.84 -14.90 13.95
CA ARG A 80 -18.14 -14.87 15.24
C ARG A 80 -17.72 -16.25 15.77
N SER A 81 -18.26 -17.35 15.25
CA SER A 81 -18.15 -18.67 15.89
C SER A 81 -16.91 -19.49 15.54
N ASP A 82 -16.14 -19.14 14.50
CA ASP A 82 -15.22 -20.13 13.92
C ASP A 82 -13.73 -19.70 13.96
N GLY A 83 -13.41 -18.48 14.39
CA GLY A 83 -12.05 -17.90 14.23
C GLY A 83 -11.56 -17.80 12.78
N PHE A 84 -12.40 -18.24 11.83
CA PHE A 84 -12.06 -18.42 10.43
C PHE A 84 -12.64 -17.28 9.60
N CYS A 85 -11.77 -16.49 8.98
CA CYS A 85 -12.15 -15.36 8.14
C CYS A 85 -11.79 -15.63 6.67
N TRP A 86 -12.79 -15.86 5.82
CA TRP A 86 -12.59 -16.09 4.38
C TRP A 86 -11.86 -14.92 3.70
N ASN A 87 -12.14 -13.69 4.12
CA ASN A 87 -11.49 -12.50 3.57
C ASN A 87 -10.00 -12.47 3.92
N SER A 88 -9.63 -12.88 5.15
CA SER A 88 -8.23 -13.01 5.56
C SER A 88 -7.50 -14.09 4.76
N ILE A 89 -8.14 -15.24 4.51
CA ILE A 89 -7.58 -16.31 3.68
C ILE A 89 -7.38 -15.84 2.23
N GLY A 90 -8.36 -15.13 1.67
CA GLY A 90 -8.27 -14.55 0.33
C GLY A 90 -7.10 -13.57 0.17
N ALA A 91 -6.98 -12.63 1.12
CA ALA A 91 -5.87 -11.68 1.16
C ALA A 91 -4.51 -12.36 1.30
N ASN A 92 -4.41 -13.33 2.22
CA ASN A 92 -3.20 -14.13 2.42
C ASN A 92 -2.78 -14.86 1.14
N GLY A 93 -3.73 -15.54 0.50
CA GLY A 93 -3.49 -16.23 -0.77
C GLY A 93 -3.11 -15.28 -1.91
N ALA A 94 -3.62 -14.05 -1.91
CA ALA A 94 -3.22 -13.05 -2.90
C ALA A 94 -1.76 -12.62 -2.72
N MET A 95 -1.32 -12.37 -1.48
CA MET A 95 0.07 -12.02 -1.17
C MET A 95 1.02 -13.18 -1.46
N VAL A 96 0.65 -14.44 -1.14
CA VAL A 96 1.44 -15.64 -1.52
C VAL A 96 1.68 -15.71 -3.03
N ARG A 97 0.68 -15.31 -3.83
CA ARG A 97 0.75 -15.41 -5.28
C ARG A 97 1.13 -14.09 -5.97
N SER A 98 1.61 -13.10 -5.21
CA SER A 98 2.19 -11.91 -5.82
C SER A 98 3.46 -12.34 -6.55
N ARG A 99 3.47 -12.20 -7.87
CA ARG A 99 4.45 -12.83 -8.77
C ARG A 99 5.73 -12.00 -8.94
N ASP A 100 5.73 -10.75 -8.51
CA ASP A 100 6.86 -9.85 -8.69
C ASP A 100 7.34 -9.33 -7.33
N GLY A 101 8.47 -9.85 -6.85
CA GLY A 101 9.14 -9.41 -5.63
C GLY A 101 9.65 -7.96 -5.66
N ALA A 102 9.30 -7.19 -6.70
CA ALA A 102 9.63 -5.77 -6.83
C ALA A 102 8.62 -4.85 -6.12
N ARG A 103 7.48 -5.37 -5.66
CA ARG A 103 6.44 -4.56 -5.03
C ARG A 103 6.26 -4.90 -3.55
N SER A 104 6.11 -3.86 -2.74
CA SER A 104 5.83 -3.99 -1.32
C SER A 104 4.33 -4.19 -1.07
N GLU A 105 3.97 -5.18 -0.25
CA GLU A 105 2.58 -5.50 0.09
C GLU A 105 2.38 -5.58 1.60
N VAL A 106 1.24 -5.11 2.07
CA VAL A 106 0.83 -5.19 3.48
C VAL A 106 -0.68 -5.43 3.55
N ALA A 107 -1.11 -6.23 4.51
CA ALA A 107 -2.53 -6.38 4.84
C ALA A 107 -2.90 -5.55 6.06
N LEU A 108 -4.07 -4.91 6.01
CA LEU A 108 -4.67 -4.20 7.11
C LEU A 108 -6.00 -4.87 7.47
N LEU A 109 -6.03 -5.57 8.61
CA LEU A 109 -7.21 -6.25 9.12
C LEU A 109 -8.04 -5.28 9.97
N ALA A 110 -9.24 -4.95 9.51
CA ALA A 110 -10.23 -4.16 10.25
C ALA A 110 -10.96 -5.01 11.31
N GLY A 111 -10.20 -5.56 12.25
CA GLY A 111 -10.67 -6.50 13.27
C GLY A 111 -9.57 -6.86 14.25
N HIS A 112 -9.59 -8.09 14.76
CA HIS A 112 -8.70 -8.54 15.82
C HIS A 112 -7.78 -9.69 15.39
N ALA A 113 -6.67 -9.85 16.11
CA ALA A 113 -5.67 -10.90 15.86
C ALA A 113 -6.25 -12.31 15.65
N ARG A 114 -7.32 -12.67 16.38
CA ARG A 114 -8.00 -13.98 16.28
C ARG A 114 -8.63 -14.27 14.90
N GLN A 115 -8.72 -13.28 14.02
CA GLN A 115 -9.27 -13.40 12.66
C GLN A 115 -8.16 -13.46 11.60
N LEU A 116 -6.90 -13.46 12.01
CA LEU A 116 -5.75 -13.66 11.14
C LEU A 116 -5.60 -15.14 10.76
N PRO A 117 -5.01 -15.43 9.59
CA PRO A 117 -4.67 -16.79 9.24
C PRO A 117 -3.50 -17.28 10.11
N ASN A 118 -3.52 -18.58 10.45
CA ASN A 118 -2.47 -19.21 11.25
C ASN A 118 -1.08 -19.12 10.60
N ARG A 119 -1.02 -19.18 9.26
CA ARG A 119 0.19 -18.95 8.46
C ARG A 119 0.01 -17.69 7.63
N ARG A 120 0.80 -16.67 7.92
CA ARG A 120 0.74 -15.34 7.28
C ARG A 120 1.81 -15.20 6.22
N ALA A 121 1.42 -14.75 5.04
CA ALA A 121 2.31 -14.22 4.02
C ALA A 121 2.41 -12.70 4.17
N GLY A 122 3.60 -12.16 3.91
CA GLY A 122 3.85 -10.72 3.99
C GLY A 122 3.64 -10.14 5.39
N HIS A 123 3.40 -8.84 5.42
CA HIS A 123 3.18 -8.08 6.65
C HIS A 123 1.69 -7.86 6.89
N TRP A 124 1.27 -7.96 8.15
CA TRP A 124 -0.11 -7.77 8.58
C TRP A 124 -0.15 -6.74 9.69
N ALA A 125 -1.02 -5.76 9.56
CA ALA A 125 -1.39 -4.81 10.59
C ALA A 125 -2.84 -5.08 11.02
N ILE A 126 -3.10 -4.94 12.31
CA ILE A 126 -4.41 -5.13 12.93
C ILE A 126 -4.93 -3.75 13.37
N ALA A 127 -6.14 -3.41 12.93
CA ALA A 127 -6.79 -2.14 13.27
C ALA A 127 -7.41 -2.16 14.66
N GLY A 128 -7.70 -3.35 15.22
CA GLY A 128 -8.39 -3.51 16.49
C GLY A 128 -9.79 -2.91 16.44
N THR A 129 -9.99 -1.86 17.23
CA THR A 129 -11.26 -1.12 17.33
C THR A 129 -11.37 0.05 16.34
N LEU A 130 -10.28 0.41 15.65
CA LEU A 130 -10.32 1.46 14.64
C LEU A 130 -11.18 1.04 13.45
N ASP A 131 -11.97 1.99 12.93
CA ASP A 131 -12.59 1.80 11.64
C ASP A 131 -11.54 1.76 10.52
N SER A 132 -11.92 1.22 9.35
CA SER A 132 -10.98 1.01 8.24
C SER A 132 -10.35 2.31 7.73
N CYS A 133 -11.06 3.44 7.78
CA CYS A 133 -10.54 4.72 7.29
C CYS A 133 -9.49 5.28 8.26
N ALA A 134 -9.79 5.26 9.57
CA ALA A 134 -8.85 5.66 10.62
C ALA A 134 -7.59 4.77 10.66
N ALA A 135 -7.76 3.47 10.45
CA ALA A 135 -6.63 2.54 10.37
C ALA A 135 -5.77 2.77 9.12
N LEU A 136 -6.40 3.08 7.98
CA LEU A 136 -5.70 3.47 6.75
C LEU A 136 -4.92 4.78 6.93
N ASP A 137 -5.47 5.74 7.67
CA ASP A 137 -4.81 7.00 7.99
C ASP A 137 -3.58 6.80 8.91
N ALA A 138 -3.69 5.93 9.92
CA ALA A 138 -2.56 5.55 10.74
C ALA A 138 -1.46 4.86 9.92
N LEU A 139 -1.84 3.93 9.04
CA LEU A 139 -0.93 3.29 8.10
C LEU A 139 -0.28 4.31 7.15
N ALA A 140 -1.05 5.25 6.62
CA ALA A 140 -0.59 6.29 5.71
C ALA A 140 0.48 7.19 6.35
N ARG A 141 0.27 7.62 7.60
CA ARG A 141 1.27 8.35 8.38
C ARG A 141 2.58 7.56 8.51
N ALA A 142 2.47 6.27 8.81
CA ALA A 142 3.60 5.41 9.01
C ALA A 142 4.37 5.14 7.70
N LEU A 143 3.65 4.94 6.58
CA LEU A 143 4.23 4.81 5.24
C LEU A 143 4.97 6.09 4.84
N HIS A 144 4.36 7.27 5.07
CA HIS A 144 4.98 8.55 4.76
C HIS A 144 6.24 8.79 5.59
N ALA A 145 6.23 8.44 6.89
CA ALA A 145 7.41 8.55 7.75
C ALA A 145 8.55 7.60 7.35
N SER A 146 8.23 6.48 6.69
CA SER A 146 9.18 5.41 6.32
C SER A 146 9.62 5.46 4.86
N ALA A 147 9.10 6.42 4.09
CA ALA A 147 9.38 6.59 2.68
C ALA A 147 10.82 7.09 2.48
N VAL A 148 11.63 6.31 1.76
CA VAL A 148 12.99 6.70 1.38
C VAL A 148 12.99 7.14 -0.07
N HIS A 149 13.74 8.20 -0.36
CA HIS A 149 13.94 8.71 -1.71
C HIS A 149 15.19 8.05 -2.29
N GLY A 150 15.03 7.26 -3.35
CA GLY A 150 16.14 6.72 -4.11
C GLY A 150 16.79 7.79 -5.01
N PRO A 151 18.03 7.55 -5.48
CA PRO A 151 18.76 8.48 -6.35
C PRO A 151 18.04 8.77 -7.68
N ASP A 152 17.23 7.82 -8.17
CA ASP A 152 16.40 8.00 -9.38
C ASP A 152 15.11 8.79 -9.11
N GLY A 153 14.94 9.33 -7.90
CA GLY A 153 13.74 10.01 -7.43
C GLY A 153 12.56 9.07 -7.15
N ARG A 154 12.76 7.75 -7.12
CA ARG A 154 11.72 6.79 -6.72
C ARG A 154 11.51 6.86 -5.21
N ILE A 155 10.25 6.93 -4.78
CA ILE A 155 9.91 6.74 -3.37
C ILE A 155 9.66 5.25 -3.17
N ALA A 156 10.41 4.65 -2.25
CA ALA A 156 10.20 3.26 -1.85
C ALA A 156 10.04 3.21 -0.33
N VAL A 157 9.13 2.35 0.13
CA VAL A 157 9.11 1.93 1.53
C VAL A 157 9.87 0.62 1.57
N ARG A 158 11.00 0.61 2.27
CA ARG A 158 11.80 -0.62 2.43
C ARG A 158 10.94 -1.68 3.13
N THR A 159 11.02 -2.92 2.65
CA THR A 159 10.19 -4.03 3.14
C THR A 159 10.38 -4.30 4.64
N ASP A 160 11.58 -4.09 5.17
CA ASP A 160 11.86 -4.21 6.61
C ASP A 160 11.13 -3.15 7.46
N LEU A 161 10.88 -1.96 6.91
CA LEU A 161 10.09 -0.94 7.59
C LEU A 161 8.59 -1.28 7.60
N LEU A 162 8.08 -2.02 6.60
CA LEU A 162 6.70 -2.48 6.63
C LEU A 162 6.42 -3.42 7.81
N ALA A 163 7.39 -4.26 8.18
CA ALA A 163 7.26 -5.09 9.38
C ALA A 163 7.13 -4.25 10.66
N LEU A 164 7.92 -3.18 10.78
CA LEU A 164 7.86 -2.28 11.94
C LEU A 164 6.55 -1.47 11.98
N ILE A 165 6.08 -1.03 10.81
CA ILE A 165 4.78 -0.33 10.69
C ILE A 165 3.64 -1.24 11.13
N ALA A 166 3.65 -2.49 10.65
CA ALA A 166 2.68 -3.51 11.04
C ALA A 166 2.67 -3.72 12.57
N THR A 167 3.84 -3.99 13.17
CA THR A 167 3.96 -4.16 14.63
C THR A 167 3.49 -2.92 15.41
N ARG A 168 3.78 -1.71 14.91
CA ARG A 168 3.33 -0.47 15.57
C ARG A 168 1.82 -0.32 15.54
N LEU A 169 1.17 -0.67 14.44
CA LEU A 169 -0.29 -0.64 14.34
C LEU A 169 -0.93 -1.71 15.24
N ASP A 170 -0.34 -2.91 15.30
CA ASP A 170 -0.79 -3.97 16.23
C ASP A 170 -0.69 -3.51 17.69
N ALA A 171 0.37 -2.78 18.06
CA ALA A 171 0.53 -2.25 19.41
C ALA A 171 -0.53 -1.20 19.79
N MET A 172 -1.22 -0.59 18.81
CA MET A 172 -2.36 0.30 19.05
C MET A 172 -3.66 -0.48 19.33
N GLU A 173 -3.72 -1.78 19.05
CA GLU A 173 -4.85 -2.65 19.43
C GLU A 173 -4.85 -2.95 20.94
N ALA A 174 -3.68 -3.00 21.57
CA ALA A 174 -3.57 -3.30 22.99
C ALA A 174 -4.19 -2.15 23.82
N PRO A 175 -5.27 -2.39 24.58
CA PRO A 175 -5.65 -1.42 25.60
C PRO A 175 -4.49 -1.30 26.59
N MET A 176 -4.22 -0.08 27.06
CA MET A 176 -3.69 0.12 28.40
C MET A 176 -4.55 -0.71 29.37
N LEU A 177 -4.09 -1.91 29.68
CA LEU A 177 -4.51 -2.67 30.86
C LEU A 177 -3.27 -2.79 31.72
N ASP A 178 -2.87 -1.65 32.25
CA ASP A 178 -2.19 -1.52 33.52
C ASP A 178 -2.86 -0.30 34.14
N GLU A 179 -3.84 -0.52 35.03
CA GLU A 179 -3.98 0.17 36.32
C GLU A 179 -4.96 -0.65 37.19
N ASP A 180 -4.42 -1.06 38.34
CA ASP A 180 -4.96 -1.70 39.56
C ASP A 180 -5.46 -3.15 39.56
#